data_AF-A0A1V6HYF2-F1
#
_entry.id   AF-A0A1V6HYF2-F1
#
_cell.length_a   1.000
_cell.length_b   1.000
_cell.length_c   1.000
_cell.angle_alpha   90.00
_cell.angle_beta   90.00
_cell.angle_gamma   90.00
#
_symmetry.space_group_name_H-M   'P 1'
#
loop_
_entity.id
_entity.type
_entity.pdbx_description
1 polymer ?
#
loop_
_entity_poly.entity_id
_entity_poly.type
_entity_poly.pdbx_seq_one_letter_code
_entity_poly.pdbx_strand_id
1 'polypeptide(L)'
;MCDLIVNCDTLELFASEASYIQASGQCNYLKLKADEASYINAAKLVTKNADVFANEASGVSVNARDTLNVTAQEISYITYFGKPTNLNFTKDDLSSITNKDSKDIDDTINIANKILQSLPNFDSLLNNLSEIEFKIDIPDTDTYDEDTINEDKKHYNRDNDEKDTRTDKKNKFKGHWAALDFLFTNYADKSLSYTLPANYDYFDLNFTKSTGVQLNFFQQSIPFNKSRTFGMVTGLGLQCVNYTFSQKPIITDSKLGLITINDSTKTVAKSKITVDYLQLPVLFEYQAKSKPYFHISVGAIGGVMVGSHAKIKYSTPDKNEKERSINSLYPFKYGLVCRFGIKHLSFTLQYNFSPVFKENKGPEVLPLEFGITLLSF
;
A
#
# COMPACT_ATOMS: atom_id res chain seq x y z
N MET A 1 -23.70 -9.17 10.17
CA MET A 1 -23.98 -7.76 9.81
C MET A 1 -25.14 -7.31 10.67
N CYS A 2 -24.86 -6.54 11.73
CA CYS A 2 -25.91 -5.95 12.56
C CYS A 2 -26.14 -4.52 12.07
N ASP A 3 -27.27 -4.30 11.40
CA ASP A 3 -27.79 -2.96 11.16
C ASP A 3 -28.65 -2.58 12.36
N LEU A 4 -28.14 -1.66 13.18
CA LEU A 4 -28.86 -1.16 14.35
C LEU A 4 -29.51 0.18 14.02
N ILE A 5 -30.84 0.26 14.10
CA ILE A 5 -31.59 1.51 14.00
C ILE A 5 -31.96 1.92 15.42
N VAL A 6 -31.44 3.06 15.88
CA VAL A 6 -31.53 3.45 17.29
C VAL A 6 -32.05 4.88 17.43
N ASN A 7 -33.03 5.05 18.30
CA ASN A 7 -33.46 6.35 18.82
C ASN A 7 -33.37 6.27 20.34
N CYS A 8 -32.37 6.90 20.91
CA CYS A 8 -32.08 6.83 22.34
C CYS A 8 -31.35 8.08 22.80
N ASP A 9 -31.34 8.36 24.10
CA ASP A 9 -30.58 9.50 24.61
C ASP A 9 -29.07 9.25 24.54
N THR A 10 -28.62 8.08 24.99
CA THR A 10 -27.21 7.68 25.02
C THR A 10 -27.02 6.35 24.31
N LEU A 11 -26.02 6.27 23.44
CA LEU A 11 -25.59 5.04 22.79
C LEU A 11 -24.09 4.85 22.95
N GLU A 12 -23.68 3.63 23.28
CA GLU A 12 -22.26 3.23 23.29
C GLU A 12 -22.07 2.06 22.33
N LEU A 13 -21.08 2.16 21.45
CA LEU A 13 -20.71 1.11 20.50
C LEU A 13 -19.23 0.77 20.65
N PHE A 14 -18.96 -0.52 20.86
CA PHE A 14 -17.63 -1.08 21.01
C PHE A 14 -17.42 -2.13 19.92
N ALA A 15 -16.39 -1.95 19.10
CA ALA A 15 -15.98 -2.90 18.07
C ALA A 15 -14.53 -3.32 18.32
N SER A 16 -14.28 -4.62 18.26
CA SER A 16 -12.99 -5.28 18.48
C SER A 16 -12.85 -6.52 17.59
N GLU A 17 -11.70 -7.19 17.58
CA GLU A 17 -11.48 -8.49 16.92
C GLU A 17 -12.01 -8.57 15.46
N ALA A 18 -11.62 -7.62 14.61
CA ALA A 18 -12.04 -7.54 13.20
C ALA A 18 -13.57 -7.46 12.98
N SER A 19 -14.30 -6.92 13.97
CA SER A 19 -15.75 -6.72 13.87
C SER A 19 -16.14 -5.46 13.10
N TYR A 20 -17.39 -5.45 12.62
CA TYR A 20 -17.98 -4.33 11.89
C TYR A 20 -19.36 -4.00 12.48
N ILE A 21 -19.54 -2.75 12.92
CA ILE A 21 -20.81 -2.24 13.45
C ILE A 21 -21.32 -1.13 12.56
N GLN A 22 -22.60 -1.20 12.17
CA GLN A 22 -23.28 -0.13 11.47
C GLN A 22 -24.49 0.34 12.26
N ALA A 23 -24.53 1.64 12.52
CA ALA A 23 -25.60 2.27 13.29
C ALA A 23 -26.20 3.46 12.53
N SER A 24 -27.51 3.62 12.66
CA SER A 24 -28.27 4.73 12.08
C SER A 24 -29.40 5.17 13.00
N GLY A 25 -29.88 6.41 12.83
CA GLY A 25 -30.95 6.97 13.67
C GLY A 25 -30.53 8.28 14.33
N GLN A 26 -30.96 8.49 15.58
CA GLN A 26 -30.65 9.72 16.33
C GLN A 26 -30.32 9.42 17.79
N CYS A 27 -29.31 10.10 18.33
CA CYS A 27 -29.06 10.12 19.76
C CYS A 27 -28.57 11.48 20.27
N ASN A 28 -28.64 11.72 21.57
CA ASN A 28 -28.12 12.95 22.16
C ASN A 28 -26.62 12.83 22.46
N TYR A 29 -26.18 11.69 22.99
CA TYR A 29 -24.79 11.41 23.30
C TYR A 29 -24.36 10.05 22.72
N LEU A 30 -23.18 10.02 22.11
CA LEU A 30 -22.65 8.84 21.43
C LEU A 30 -21.21 8.58 21.86
N LYS A 31 -20.92 7.36 22.30
CA LYS A 31 -19.57 6.91 22.59
C LYS A 31 -19.17 5.79 21.64
N LEU A 32 -18.07 5.96 20.92
CA LEU A 32 -17.57 4.99 19.95
C LEU A 32 -16.15 4.57 20.33
N LYS A 33 -15.93 3.26 20.43
CA LYS A 33 -14.59 2.70 20.61
C LYS A 33 -14.35 1.59 19.58
N ALA A 34 -13.32 1.75 18.76
CA ALA A 34 -12.86 0.73 17.84
C ALA A 34 -11.40 0.35 18.15
N ASP A 35 -11.12 -0.94 18.22
CA ASP A 35 -9.78 -1.50 18.40
C ASP A 35 -9.60 -2.78 17.55
N GLU A 36 -8.39 -3.34 17.52
CA GLU A 36 -8.09 -4.65 16.89
C GLU A 36 -8.65 -4.85 15.46
N ALA A 37 -8.28 -3.98 14.53
CA ALA A 37 -8.71 -4.03 13.12
C ALA A 37 -10.24 -3.99 12.90
N SER A 38 -10.98 -3.41 13.84
CA SER A 38 -12.44 -3.25 13.74
C SER A 38 -12.88 -1.94 13.08
N TYR A 39 -14.17 -1.86 12.74
CA TYR A 39 -14.75 -0.65 12.17
C TYR A 39 -16.16 -0.33 12.67
N ILE A 40 -16.38 0.93 13.03
CA ILE A 40 -17.71 1.45 13.36
C ILE A 40 -18.17 2.47 12.32
N ASN A 41 -19.31 2.21 11.68
CA ASN A 41 -19.97 3.11 10.76
C ASN A 41 -21.24 3.72 11.38
N ALA A 42 -21.08 4.86 12.03
CA ALA A 42 -22.17 5.66 12.60
C ALA A 42 -22.43 6.95 11.79
N ALA A 43 -22.01 7.03 10.53
CA ALA A 43 -22.20 8.23 9.70
C ALA A 43 -23.67 8.64 9.50
N LYS A 44 -24.58 7.66 9.59
CA LYS A 44 -26.04 7.84 9.47
C LYS A 44 -26.74 7.97 10.83
N LEU A 45 -26.00 7.96 11.93
CA LEU A 45 -26.50 8.19 13.28
C LEU A 45 -26.19 9.64 13.65
N VAL A 46 -27.23 10.48 13.66
CA VAL A 46 -27.05 11.91 13.96
C VAL A 46 -26.99 12.09 15.47
N THR A 47 -25.87 12.60 15.98
CA THR A 47 -25.71 12.89 17.41
C THR A 47 -25.46 14.37 17.70
N LYS A 48 -25.83 14.82 18.90
CA LYS A 48 -25.42 16.16 19.37
C LYS A 48 -23.98 16.15 19.83
N ASN A 49 -23.65 15.24 20.76
CA ASN A 49 -22.32 15.10 21.33
C ASN A 49 -21.75 13.71 21.03
N ALA A 50 -20.45 13.64 20.73
CA ALA A 50 -19.77 12.38 20.46
C ALA A 50 -18.37 12.32 21.08
N ASP A 51 -18.06 11.17 21.68
CA ASP A 51 -16.71 10.79 22.10
C ASP A 51 -16.25 9.59 21.28
N VAL A 52 -15.13 9.73 20.59
CA VAL A 52 -14.63 8.72 19.65
C VAL A 52 -13.21 8.32 20.01
N PHE A 53 -12.98 7.02 20.10
CA PHE A 53 -11.67 6.42 20.31
C PHE A 53 -11.39 5.36 19.23
N ALA A 54 -10.22 5.44 18.59
CA ALA A 54 -9.76 4.43 17.65
C ALA A 54 -8.25 4.18 17.84
N ASN A 55 -7.84 2.92 17.93
CA ASN A 55 -6.43 2.47 17.98
C ASN A 55 -6.25 1.15 17.21
N GLU A 56 -5.03 0.60 17.14
CA GLU A 56 -4.78 -0.78 16.67
C GLU A 56 -5.38 -1.13 15.29
N ALA A 57 -5.09 -0.32 14.27
CA ALA A 57 -5.56 -0.50 12.89
C ALA A 57 -7.09 -0.41 12.70
N SER A 58 -7.80 0.28 13.60
CA SER A 58 -9.26 0.44 13.53
C SER A 58 -9.71 1.74 12.86
N GLY A 59 -11.02 1.83 12.58
CA GLY A 59 -11.60 3.09 12.10
C GLY A 59 -13.02 3.37 12.54
N VAL A 60 -13.37 4.65 12.52
CA VAL A 60 -14.69 5.13 12.94
C VAL A 60 -15.22 6.20 11.99
N SER A 61 -16.49 6.11 11.62
CA SER A 61 -17.26 7.19 10.99
C SER A 61 -18.34 7.71 11.93
N VAL A 62 -18.37 9.02 12.20
CA VAL A 62 -19.31 9.64 13.16
C VAL A 62 -19.95 10.92 12.61
N ASN A 63 -21.18 11.25 12.99
CA ASN A 63 -21.85 12.49 12.60
C ASN A 63 -22.35 13.26 13.83
N ALA A 64 -21.66 14.36 14.17
CA ALA A 64 -21.93 15.16 15.37
C ALA A 64 -22.28 16.62 15.03
N ARG A 65 -23.11 17.26 15.87
CA ARG A 65 -23.60 18.64 15.65
C ARG A 65 -23.06 19.68 16.62
N ASP A 66 -22.88 19.32 17.89
CA ASP A 66 -22.54 20.27 18.95
C ASP A 66 -21.08 20.08 19.38
N THR A 67 -20.75 18.91 19.94
CA THR A 67 -19.39 18.60 20.43
C THR A 67 -18.90 17.29 19.85
N LEU A 68 -17.64 17.26 19.41
CA LEU A 68 -16.95 16.04 19.00
C LEU A 68 -15.55 15.99 19.63
N ASN A 69 -15.34 15.00 20.49
CA ASN A 69 -14.05 14.66 21.06
C ASN A 69 -13.52 13.41 20.36
N VAL A 70 -12.29 13.48 19.85
CA VAL A 70 -11.67 12.38 19.11
C VAL A 70 -10.30 12.06 19.68
N THR A 71 -10.07 10.78 19.96
CA THR A 71 -8.77 10.22 20.31
C THR A 71 -8.40 9.17 19.27
N ALA A 72 -7.41 9.49 18.45
CA ALA A 72 -6.88 8.62 17.40
C ALA A 72 -5.45 8.22 17.79
N GLN A 73 -5.24 6.94 18.09
CA GLN A 73 -3.95 6.39 18.50
C GLN A 73 -3.41 5.42 17.46
N GLU A 74 -2.10 5.22 17.47
CA GLU A 74 -1.39 4.29 16.58
C GLU A 74 -1.78 4.46 15.10
N ILE A 75 -2.07 3.37 14.40
CA ILE A 75 -2.63 3.37 13.05
C ILE A 75 -4.15 3.36 13.20
N SER A 76 -4.79 4.51 13.10
CA SER A 76 -6.26 4.60 13.15
C SER A 76 -6.79 5.67 12.20
N TYR A 77 -8.01 5.49 11.71
CA TYR A 77 -8.64 6.45 10.81
C TYR A 77 -10.04 6.82 11.28
N ILE A 78 -10.25 8.12 11.52
CA ILE A 78 -11.53 8.63 12.00
C ILE A 78 -12.05 9.63 10.98
N THR A 79 -13.25 9.39 10.50
CA THR A 79 -13.99 10.29 9.61
C THR A 79 -15.16 10.89 10.37
N TYR A 80 -15.31 12.21 10.31
CA TYR A 80 -16.47 12.86 10.89
C TYR A 80 -17.25 13.67 9.86
N PHE A 81 -18.55 13.79 10.12
CA PHE A 81 -19.53 14.54 9.36
C PHE A 81 -20.20 15.56 10.28
N GLY A 82 -20.79 16.59 9.68
CA GLY A 82 -21.34 17.75 10.35
C GLY A 82 -20.32 18.89 10.50
N LYS A 83 -20.80 19.98 11.11
CA LYS A 83 -19.98 21.11 11.55
C LYS A 83 -20.16 21.26 13.06
N PRO A 84 -19.51 20.41 13.89
CA PRO A 84 -19.59 20.54 15.34
C PRO A 84 -19.16 21.93 15.77
N THR A 85 -19.86 22.48 16.76
CA THR A 85 -19.51 23.79 17.32
C THR A 85 -18.19 23.71 18.11
N ASN A 86 -17.95 22.59 18.80
CA ASN A 86 -16.74 22.32 19.57
C ASN A 86 -16.03 21.07 19.05
N LEU A 87 -14.74 21.18 18.75
CA LEU A 87 -13.90 20.10 18.23
C LEU A 87 -12.65 19.95 19.10
N ASN A 88 -12.44 18.76 19.66
CA ASN A 88 -11.22 18.43 20.42
C ASN A 88 -10.59 17.16 19.85
N PHE A 89 -9.31 17.24 19.48
CA PHE A 89 -8.58 16.12 18.89
C PHE A 89 -7.32 15.78 19.70
N THR A 90 -7.14 14.51 19.99
CA THR A 90 -5.89 13.90 20.46
C THR A 90 -5.46 12.89 19.41
N LYS A 91 -4.25 13.04 18.88
CA LYS A 91 -3.84 12.37 17.64
C LYS A 91 -2.38 11.92 17.73
N ASP A 92 -2.13 10.64 17.48
CA ASP A 92 -0.79 10.08 17.27
C ASP A 92 -0.29 10.27 15.82
N ASP A 93 1.03 10.20 15.62
CA ASP A 93 1.70 10.52 14.35
C ASP A 93 1.18 9.72 13.14
N LEU A 94 0.82 8.45 13.34
CA LEU A 94 0.36 7.53 12.28
C LEU A 94 -1.16 7.48 12.10
N SER A 95 -1.90 8.23 12.93
CA SER A 95 -3.37 8.25 12.85
C SER A 95 -3.86 9.29 11.85
N SER A 96 -5.14 9.25 11.47
CA SER A 96 -5.76 10.22 10.57
C SER A 96 -7.16 10.60 11.05
N ILE A 97 -7.46 11.91 11.02
CA ILE A 97 -8.77 12.46 11.34
C ILE A 97 -9.18 13.33 10.14
N THR A 98 -10.37 13.12 9.59
CA THR A 98 -10.82 13.84 8.39
C THR A 98 -12.28 14.26 8.51
N ASN A 99 -12.57 15.52 8.19
CA ASN A 99 -13.93 16.01 8.00
C ASN A 99 -14.38 15.73 6.56
N LYS A 100 -15.48 14.99 6.37
CA LYS A 100 -16.04 14.70 5.04
C LYS A 100 -16.93 15.82 4.47
N ASP A 101 -17.41 16.71 5.32
CA ASP A 101 -18.21 17.90 4.93
C ASP A 101 -17.34 19.14 4.69
N SER A 102 -16.03 19.04 4.98
CA SER A 102 -15.02 19.97 4.49
C SER A 102 -14.88 19.79 2.97
N LYS A 103 -15.28 20.81 2.20
CA LYS A 103 -14.89 20.93 0.80
C LYS A 103 -13.52 21.58 0.73
N ASP A 104 -12.46 20.91 1.19
CA ASP A 104 -11.11 21.36 0.92
C ASP A 104 -10.28 20.22 0.33
N ILE A 105 -10.08 20.33 -0.99
CA ILE A 105 -9.09 19.61 -1.78
C ILE A 105 -7.66 19.86 -1.25
N ASP A 106 -7.48 20.94 -0.49
CA ASP A 106 -6.21 21.36 0.09
C ASP A 106 -5.72 20.47 1.23
N ASP A 107 -6.58 19.78 1.98
CA ASP A 107 -6.14 18.96 3.11
C ASP A 107 -5.48 17.65 2.68
N THR A 108 -5.92 17.04 1.58
CA THR A 108 -5.26 15.83 1.03
C THR A 108 -3.90 16.18 0.43
N ILE A 109 -3.79 17.35 -0.21
CA ILE A 109 -2.54 17.90 -0.73
C ILE A 109 -1.63 18.31 0.45
N ASN A 110 -2.16 18.87 1.54
CA ASN A 110 -1.40 19.25 2.73
C ASN A 110 -0.94 18.04 3.56
N ILE A 111 -1.73 16.96 3.63
CA ILE A 111 -1.33 15.71 4.27
C ILE A 111 -0.28 14.99 3.42
N ALA A 112 -0.49 14.90 2.09
CA ALA A 112 0.53 14.39 1.18
C ALA A 112 1.81 15.23 1.28
N ASN A 113 1.72 16.56 1.30
CA ASN A 113 2.86 17.47 1.45
C ASN A 113 3.52 17.36 2.83
N LYS A 114 2.77 17.17 3.93
CA LYS A 114 3.35 16.93 5.27
C LYS A 114 4.05 15.58 5.37
N ILE A 115 3.50 14.54 4.75
CA ILE A 115 4.13 13.21 4.65
C ILE A 115 5.35 13.26 3.72
N LEU A 116 5.29 14.03 2.64
CA LEU A 116 6.43 14.27 1.75
C LEU A 116 7.53 15.11 2.41
N GLN A 117 7.17 16.06 3.28
CA GLN A 117 8.11 16.91 4.03
C GLN A 117 8.70 16.24 5.27
N SER A 118 8.06 15.19 5.81
CA SER A 118 8.61 14.39 6.90
C SER A 118 9.61 13.34 6.42
N LEU A 119 9.70 13.11 5.10
CA LEU A 119 10.74 12.28 4.49
C LEU A 119 12.05 13.08 4.39
N PRO A 120 13.17 12.59 4.97
CA PRO A 120 14.44 13.29 4.88
C PRO A 120 14.92 13.40 3.42
N ASN A 121 15.30 14.63 3.01
CA ASN A 121 15.87 14.98 1.69
C ASN A 121 14.95 14.80 0.46
N PHE A 122 13.63 15.00 0.60
CA PHE A 122 12.69 14.94 -0.52
C PHE A 122 13.02 15.86 -1.71
N ASP A 123 13.48 17.09 -1.46
CA ASP A 123 13.84 18.04 -2.53
C ASP A 123 14.99 17.54 -3.42
N SER A 124 15.87 16.69 -2.88
CA SER A 124 16.95 16.04 -3.63
C SER A 124 16.46 14.86 -4.48
N LEU A 125 15.38 14.19 -4.05
CA LEU A 125 14.75 13.09 -4.77
C LEU A 125 13.96 13.58 -5.98
N LEU A 126 13.23 14.69 -5.84
CA LEU A 126 12.41 15.25 -6.92
C LEU A 126 13.26 15.77 -8.09
N ASN A 127 14.39 16.42 -7.79
CA ASN A 127 15.32 16.93 -8.79
C ASN A 127 16.10 15.81 -9.53
N ASN A 128 16.27 14.64 -8.90
CA ASN A 128 16.88 13.46 -9.55
C ASN A 128 15.86 12.64 -10.36
N LEU A 129 14.56 12.79 -10.11
CA LEU A 129 13.49 12.07 -10.84
C LEU A 129 13.26 12.63 -12.25
N SER A 130 13.51 13.93 -12.47
CA SER A 130 13.40 14.57 -13.78
C SER A 130 14.55 14.24 -14.76
N GLU A 131 15.65 13.65 -14.28
CA GLU A 131 16.80 13.25 -15.11
C GLU A 131 16.80 11.75 -15.49
N ILE A 132 15.80 10.97 -15.06
CA ILE A 132 15.74 9.54 -15.35
C ILE A 132 15.08 9.32 -16.72
N GLU A 133 15.89 9.35 -17.79
CA GLU A 133 15.50 8.72 -19.06
C GLU A 133 15.58 7.20 -18.92
N PHE A 134 14.43 6.53 -18.91
CA PHE A 134 14.35 5.07 -18.99
C PHE A 134 14.64 4.62 -20.43
N LYS A 135 15.90 4.33 -20.76
CA LYS A 135 16.25 3.48 -21.91
C LYS A 135 16.14 2.02 -21.49
N ILE A 136 15.10 1.35 -21.98
CA ILE A 136 14.97 -0.11 -21.88
C ILE A 136 15.59 -0.69 -23.14
N ASP A 137 16.84 -1.15 -23.06
CA ASP A 137 17.43 -1.99 -24.11
C ASP A 137 16.85 -3.40 -23.97
N ILE A 138 15.92 -3.73 -24.85
CA ILE A 138 15.39 -5.09 -25.01
C ILE A 138 16.34 -5.80 -26.00
N PRO A 139 17.02 -6.90 -25.61
CA PRO A 139 17.84 -7.66 -26.54
C PRO A 139 16.97 -8.32 -27.61
N ASP A 140 17.35 -8.11 -28.87
CA ASP A 140 16.69 -8.59 -30.08
C ASP A 140 16.33 -10.08 -30.02
N THR A 141 15.05 -10.37 -30.22
CA THR A 141 14.59 -11.68 -30.67
C THR A 141 13.54 -11.47 -31.77
N ASP A 142 14.06 -11.53 -32.98
CA ASP A 142 13.47 -11.84 -34.29
C ASP A 142 11.96 -12.14 -34.36
N THR A 143 11.32 -11.25 -35.15
CA THR A 143 10.32 -11.50 -36.21
C THR A 143 9.17 -12.49 -35.96
N TYR A 144 7.99 -11.92 -35.78
CA TYR A 144 6.79 -12.35 -36.49
C TYR A 144 6.12 -11.14 -37.13
N ASP A 145 6.26 -11.05 -38.45
CA ASP A 145 5.49 -10.19 -39.35
C ASP A 145 4.04 -10.68 -39.40
N GLU A 146 3.08 -9.75 -39.39
CA GLU A 146 2.05 -9.70 -40.44
C GLU A 146 1.30 -8.35 -40.39
N ASP A 147 1.67 -7.52 -41.37
CA ASP A 147 0.79 -6.78 -42.28
C ASP A 147 -0.27 -5.81 -41.75
N THR A 148 0.11 -4.54 -41.91
CA THR A 148 -0.65 -3.47 -42.59
C THR A 148 -2.07 -3.78 -43.07
N ILE A 149 -2.99 -2.85 -42.78
CA ILE A 149 -3.70 -2.03 -43.80
C ILE A 149 -4.34 -0.82 -43.08
N ASN A 150 -3.88 0.38 -43.46
CA ASN A 150 -4.64 1.63 -43.36
C ASN A 150 -5.82 1.55 -44.31
N GLU A 151 -7.00 2.06 -43.93
CA GLU A 151 -7.70 3.08 -44.73
C GLU A 151 -9.04 3.52 -44.10
N ASP A 152 -9.13 4.85 -43.97
CA ASP A 152 -10.25 5.72 -44.34
C ASP A 152 -11.64 5.68 -43.69
N LYS A 153 -11.98 6.89 -43.25
CA LYS A 153 -13.31 7.39 -42.91
C LYS A 153 -14.16 7.54 -44.18
N LYS A 154 -15.45 7.20 -44.14
CA LYS A 154 -16.58 8.10 -44.49
C LYS A 154 -17.98 7.46 -44.35
N HIS A 155 -18.93 8.33 -44.01
CA HIS A 155 -20.37 8.15 -43.81
C HIS A 155 -21.16 7.59 -45.00
N TYR A 156 -22.27 6.87 -44.72
CA TYR A 156 -23.62 7.12 -45.26
C TYR A 156 -24.70 6.39 -44.42
N ASN A 157 -25.84 7.06 -44.20
CA ASN A 157 -27.08 6.54 -43.57
C ASN A 157 -27.86 5.60 -44.52
N ARG A 158 -28.51 4.55 -44.00
CA ARG A 158 -29.91 4.17 -44.31
C ARG A 158 -30.42 3.03 -43.41
N ASP A 159 -31.66 3.18 -42.96
CA ASP A 159 -32.42 2.28 -42.08
C ASP A 159 -32.56 0.85 -42.61
N ASN A 160 -32.51 -0.13 -41.69
CA ASN A 160 -33.41 -1.29 -41.67
C ASN A 160 -33.37 -1.98 -40.30
N ASP A 161 -34.58 -2.30 -39.82
CA ASP A 161 -34.87 -3.03 -38.60
C ASP A 161 -34.22 -4.41 -38.57
N GLU A 162 -33.34 -4.64 -37.59
CA GLU A 162 -33.13 -5.98 -37.02
C GLU A 162 -32.84 -5.86 -35.52
N LYS A 163 -33.65 -6.59 -34.73
CA LYS A 163 -33.58 -6.66 -33.28
C LYS A 163 -32.25 -7.30 -32.84
N ASP A 164 -31.21 -6.50 -32.71
CA ASP A 164 -30.01 -6.96 -32.02
C ASP A 164 -30.21 -6.84 -30.51
N THR A 165 -30.29 -8.01 -29.87
CA THR A 165 -30.29 -8.16 -28.43
C THR A 165 -29.07 -7.44 -27.85
N ARG A 166 -29.28 -6.24 -27.33
CA ARG A 166 -28.31 -5.53 -26.50
C ARG A 166 -28.02 -6.43 -25.29
N THR A 167 -27.01 -7.28 -25.39
CA THR A 167 -26.35 -7.86 -24.22
C THR A 167 -25.89 -6.67 -23.39
N ASP A 168 -26.65 -6.36 -22.34
CA ASP A 168 -26.25 -5.42 -21.30
C ASP A 168 -24.83 -5.80 -20.87
N LYS A 169 -23.82 -5.03 -21.31
CA LYS A 169 -22.48 -5.07 -20.74
C LYS A 169 -22.60 -4.53 -19.30
N LYS A 170 -23.17 -5.34 -18.41
CA LYS A 170 -23.26 -5.07 -16.98
C LYS A 170 -21.83 -4.88 -16.50
N ASN A 171 -21.49 -3.64 -16.13
CA ASN A 171 -20.20 -3.27 -15.56
C ASN A 171 -19.73 -4.36 -14.59
N LYS A 172 -18.68 -5.09 -14.97
CA LYS A 172 -18.10 -6.14 -14.13
C LYS A 172 -17.29 -5.45 -13.03
N PHE A 173 -17.37 -5.95 -11.80
CA PHE A 173 -16.44 -5.52 -10.74
C PHE A 173 -15.03 -5.85 -11.22
N LYS A 174 -14.18 -4.84 -11.35
CA LYS A 174 -12.78 -4.99 -11.76
C LYS A 174 -11.93 -4.41 -10.64
N GLY A 175 -11.16 -5.25 -9.96
CA GLY A 175 -10.22 -4.82 -8.93
C GLY A 175 -9.06 -3.99 -9.48
N HIS A 176 -8.25 -3.45 -8.58
CA HIS A 176 -7.11 -2.58 -8.89
C HIS A 176 -5.76 -3.22 -8.51
N TRP A 177 -5.64 -4.54 -8.73
CA TRP A 177 -4.39 -5.29 -8.57
C TRP A 177 -3.51 -5.20 -9.82
N ALA A 178 -4.08 -5.38 -11.01
CA ALA A 178 -3.36 -5.37 -12.28
C ALA A 178 -2.73 -4.00 -12.56
N ALA A 179 -1.41 -3.91 -12.36
CA ALA A 179 -0.68 -2.65 -12.31
C ALA A 179 0.84 -2.86 -12.42
N LEU A 180 1.54 -1.78 -12.79
CA LEU A 180 2.96 -1.60 -12.57
C LEU A 180 3.15 -0.63 -11.40
N ASP A 181 3.73 -1.12 -10.31
CA ASP A 181 3.97 -0.38 -9.08
C ASP A 181 5.48 -0.10 -8.92
N PHE A 182 5.82 1.10 -8.46
CA PHE A 182 7.15 1.44 -7.95
C PHE A 182 7.14 1.39 -6.43
N LEU A 183 8.19 0.85 -5.83
CA LEU A 183 8.25 0.54 -4.41
C LEU A 183 9.45 1.18 -3.72
N PHE A 184 9.28 1.52 -2.45
CA PHE A 184 10.33 1.77 -1.47
C PHE A 184 10.24 0.69 -0.39
N THR A 185 11.38 0.26 0.15
CA THR A 185 11.42 -0.73 1.22
C THR A 185 12.32 -0.27 2.36
N ASN A 186 11.90 -0.58 3.58
CA ASN A 186 12.73 -0.54 4.77
C ASN A 186 12.51 -1.79 5.63
N TYR A 187 13.32 -1.94 6.68
CA TYR A 187 13.07 -2.90 7.73
C TYR A 187 12.15 -2.32 8.80
N ALA A 188 11.39 -3.20 9.42
CA ALA A 188 10.64 -2.98 10.63
C ALA A 188 10.83 -4.19 11.56
N ASP A 189 10.57 -4.01 12.84
CA ASP A 189 10.35 -5.12 13.77
C ASP A 189 8.85 -5.41 13.95
N LYS A 190 8.50 -6.29 14.89
CA LYS A 190 7.11 -6.67 15.21
C LYS A 190 6.27 -5.50 15.76
N SER A 191 6.94 -4.47 16.30
CA SER A 191 6.35 -3.23 16.82
C SER A 191 6.37 -2.08 15.80
N LEU A 192 6.73 -2.37 14.53
CA LEU A 192 6.89 -1.36 13.47
C LEU A 192 8.00 -0.34 13.73
N SER A 193 8.95 -0.64 14.62
CA SER A 193 10.16 0.16 14.80
C SER A 193 11.15 -0.09 13.67
N TYR A 194 11.80 0.97 13.19
CA TYR A 194 12.88 0.91 12.19
C TYR A 194 14.25 0.58 12.79
N THR A 195 14.31 0.24 14.07
CA THR A 195 15.56 -0.06 14.77
C THR A 195 16.06 -1.45 14.42
N LEU A 196 17.33 -1.54 14.06
CA LEU A 196 18.00 -2.82 13.87
C LEU A 196 18.34 -3.49 15.22
N PRO A 197 18.42 -4.83 15.25
CA PRO A 197 19.01 -5.54 16.38
C PRO A 197 20.47 -5.11 16.60
N ALA A 198 20.93 -5.15 17.85
CA ALA A 198 22.30 -4.77 18.20
C ALA A 198 23.34 -5.56 17.39
N ASN A 199 24.46 -4.90 17.03
CA ASN A 199 25.55 -5.43 16.22
C ASN A 199 25.25 -5.67 14.72
N TYR A 200 24.11 -5.19 14.22
CA TYR A 200 23.76 -5.29 12.80
C TYR A 200 23.79 -3.96 12.03
N ASP A 201 24.44 -2.92 12.56
CA ASP A 201 24.46 -1.57 11.97
C ASP A 201 24.88 -1.53 10.49
N TYR A 202 25.69 -2.49 10.03
CA TYR A 202 26.10 -2.60 8.62
C TYR A 202 24.98 -3.05 7.68
N PHE A 203 23.90 -3.61 8.20
CA PHE A 203 22.71 -4.01 7.46
C PHE A 203 21.68 -2.89 7.35
N ASP A 204 21.93 -1.72 7.95
CA ASP A 204 21.03 -0.56 7.83
C ASP A 204 20.79 -0.20 6.36
N LEU A 205 19.55 0.15 6.05
CA LEU A 205 19.12 0.40 4.69
C LEU A 205 19.14 1.89 4.37
N ASN A 206 19.68 2.20 3.21
CA ASN A 206 19.48 3.50 2.60
C ASN A 206 18.07 3.50 2.00
N PHE A 207 17.09 4.03 2.74
CA PHE A 207 15.67 4.02 2.36
C PHE A 207 15.43 4.57 0.94
N THR A 208 16.06 5.70 0.60
CA THR A 208 15.85 6.36 -0.70
C THR A 208 16.42 5.59 -1.89
N LYS A 209 17.35 4.66 -1.64
CA LYS A 209 17.94 3.77 -2.66
C LYS A 209 17.49 2.32 -2.53
N SER A 210 16.67 2.00 -1.53
CA SER A 210 16.08 0.68 -1.33
C SER A 210 14.73 0.66 -2.00
N THR A 211 14.76 0.51 -3.32
CA THR A 211 13.60 0.65 -4.19
C THR A 211 13.29 -0.64 -4.93
N GLY A 212 12.08 -0.77 -5.45
CA GLY A 212 11.65 -1.94 -6.21
C GLY A 212 10.64 -1.59 -7.29
N VAL A 213 10.35 -2.59 -8.11
CA VAL A 213 9.26 -2.57 -9.09
C VAL A 213 8.41 -3.81 -8.91
N GLN A 214 7.11 -3.69 -9.13
CA GLN A 214 6.19 -4.81 -9.08
C GLN A 214 5.26 -4.78 -10.30
N LEU A 215 5.31 -5.83 -11.11
CA LEU A 215 4.40 -6.03 -12.24
C LEU A 215 3.34 -7.05 -11.84
N ASN A 216 2.12 -6.58 -11.64
CA ASN A 216 0.94 -7.38 -11.34
C ASN A 216 0.24 -7.74 -12.66
N PHE A 217 0.64 -8.83 -13.28
CA PHE A 217 0.27 -9.17 -14.66
C PHE A 217 -1.03 -9.99 -14.77
N PHE A 218 -1.52 -10.59 -13.68
CA PHE A 218 -2.75 -11.37 -13.68
C PHE A 218 -3.68 -10.94 -12.56
N GLN A 219 -4.98 -10.86 -12.84
CA GLN A 219 -6.02 -10.49 -11.89
C GLN A 219 -7.30 -11.28 -12.14
N GLN A 220 -7.91 -11.75 -11.05
CA GLN A 220 -9.28 -12.25 -11.00
C GLN A 220 -10.08 -11.47 -9.96
N SER A 221 -11.27 -11.01 -10.34
CA SER A 221 -12.13 -10.18 -9.50
C SER A 221 -13.49 -10.85 -9.29
N ILE A 222 -13.85 -11.10 -8.04
CA ILE A 222 -15.06 -11.82 -7.63
C ILE A 222 -15.97 -10.85 -6.86
N PRO A 223 -17.07 -10.35 -7.45
CA PRO A 223 -17.99 -9.45 -6.75
C PRO A 223 -18.77 -10.19 -5.67
N PHE A 224 -18.96 -9.54 -4.52
CA PHE A 224 -19.77 -10.08 -3.42
C PHE A 224 -21.15 -9.44 -3.31
N ASN A 225 -21.37 -8.27 -3.94
CA ASN A 225 -22.66 -7.60 -3.92
C ASN A 225 -23.21 -7.32 -5.32
N LYS A 226 -24.55 -7.23 -5.42
CA LYS A 226 -25.25 -6.88 -6.68
C LYS A 226 -24.84 -5.50 -7.19
N SER A 227 -24.54 -4.59 -6.26
CA SER A 227 -24.00 -3.28 -6.57
C SER A 227 -22.55 -3.34 -7.05
N ARG A 228 -21.80 -4.45 -6.94
CA ARG A 228 -20.43 -4.57 -7.46
C ARG A 228 -19.49 -3.47 -6.93
N THR A 229 -19.70 -3.07 -5.67
CA THR A 229 -18.84 -2.12 -4.95
C THR A 229 -17.92 -2.82 -3.97
N PHE A 230 -18.11 -4.12 -3.76
CA PHE A 230 -17.30 -4.92 -2.86
C PHE A 230 -17.07 -6.29 -3.46
N GLY A 231 -15.85 -6.79 -3.33
CA GLY A 231 -15.49 -8.09 -3.83
C GLY A 231 -14.09 -8.51 -3.41
N MET A 232 -13.74 -9.74 -3.77
CA MET A 232 -12.40 -10.27 -3.61
C MET A 232 -11.60 -10.10 -4.89
N VAL A 233 -10.33 -9.74 -4.74
CA VAL A 233 -9.35 -9.62 -5.83
C VAL A 233 -8.20 -10.54 -5.51
N THR A 234 -7.88 -11.43 -6.44
CA THR A 234 -6.68 -12.26 -6.41
C THR A 234 -5.94 -12.13 -7.74
N GLY A 235 -4.73 -12.65 -7.85
CA GLY A 235 -3.91 -12.41 -9.02
C GLY A 235 -2.52 -13.00 -8.93
N LEU A 236 -1.64 -12.57 -9.81
CA LEU A 236 -0.21 -12.83 -9.72
C LEU A 236 0.56 -11.54 -9.97
N GLY A 237 1.73 -11.43 -9.34
CA GLY A 237 2.66 -10.34 -9.58
C GLY A 237 4.12 -10.78 -9.44
N LEU A 238 5.00 -10.15 -10.21
CA LEU A 238 6.46 -10.27 -10.07
C LEU A 238 6.98 -9.01 -9.41
N GLN A 239 7.66 -9.16 -8.29
CA GLN A 239 8.29 -8.07 -7.55
C GLN A 239 9.81 -8.22 -7.59
N CYS A 240 10.51 -7.17 -7.99
CA CYS A 240 11.96 -7.04 -7.87
C CYS A 240 12.25 -5.92 -6.88
N VAL A 241 12.79 -6.26 -5.70
CA VAL A 241 13.06 -5.31 -4.62
C VAL A 241 14.54 -5.24 -4.30
N ASN A 242 15.07 -4.03 -4.08
CA ASN A 242 16.45 -3.79 -3.71
C ASN A 242 16.55 -3.37 -2.24
N TYR A 243 17.37 -4.08 -1.48
CA TYR A 243 17.84 -3.71 -0.14
C TYR A 243 19.24 -3.11 -0.28
N THR A 244 19.33 -1.77 -0.34
CA THR A 244 20.60 -1.06 -0.51
C THR A 244 21.14 -0.64 0.85
N PHE A 245 22.34 -1.06 1.21
CA PHE A 245 22.92 -0.81 2.53
C PHE A 245 23.52 0.60 2.67
N SER A 246 23.15 1.31 3.75
CA SER A 246 23.62 2.67 4.09
C SER A 246 25.13 2.72 4.29
N GLN A 247 25.67 1.77 5.05
CA GLN A 247 27.09 1.69 5.38
C GLN A 247 27.95 1.09 4.26
N LYS A 248 27.33 0.65 3.16
CA LYS A 248 27.99 0.08 1.98
C LYS A 248 29.03 -1.02 2.33
N PRO A 249 28.71 -2.00 3.19
CA PRO A 249 29.67 -3.05 3.54
C PRO A 249 30.00 -3.91 2.32
N ILE A 250 31.16 -4.57 2.35
CA ILE A 250 31.39 -5.72 1.46
C ILE A 250 30.56 -6.87 2.03
N ILE A 251 29.68 -7.47 1.21
CA ILE A 251 28.82 -8.58 1.62
C ILE A 251 29.26 -9.88 0.96
N THR A 252 29.12 -10.99 1.67
CA THR A 252 29.40 -12.33 1.11
C THR A 252 28.41 -13.32 1.68
N ASP A 253 27.85 -14.18 0.85
CA ASP A 253 27.02 -15.28 1.31
C ASP A 253 27.89 -16.46 1.77
N SER A 254 27.58 -17.02 2.93
CA SER A 254 28.35 -18.12 3.50
C SER A 254 27.45 -19.15 4.17
N LYS A 255 28.02 -20.31 4.53
CA LYS A 255 27.29 -21.31 5.33
C LYS A 255 26.84 -20.76 6.69
N LEU A 256 27.49 -19.72 7.22
CA LEU A 256 27.14 -19.12 8.51
C LEU A 256 26.04 -18.06 8.38
N GLY A 257 25.80 -17.53 7.19
CA GLY A 257 24.89 -16.42 6.96
C GLY A 257 25.47 -15.41 5.98
N LEU A 258 24.72 -14.33 5.76
CA LEU A 258 25.25 -13.17 5.06
C LEU A 258 26.21 -12.46 6.00
N ILE A 259 27.46 -12.36 5.60
CA ILE A 259 28.51 -11.73 6.40
C ILE A 259 28.90 -10.39 5.78
N THR A 260 29.20 -9.41 6.63
CA THR A 260 29.73 -8.11 6.24
C THR A 260 31.21 -8.05 6.59
N ILE A 261 32.03 -7.66 5.62
CA ILE A 261 33.48 -7.51 5.76
C ILE A 261 33.82 -6.03 5.64
N ASN A 262 34.65 -5.54 6.55
CA ASN A 262 35.29 -4.24 6.43
C ASN A 262 36.71 -4.43 5.90
N ASP A 263 37.02 -3.83 4.75
CA ASP A 263 38.32 -3.88 4.11
C ASP A 263 38.77 -2.44 3.86
N SER A 264 39.63 -1.92 4.73
CA SER A 264 40.13 -0.54 4.66
C SER A 264 40.92 -0.22 3.39
N THR A 265 41.29 -1.23 2.59
CA THR A 265 41.98 -1.05 1.30
C THR A 265 41.03 -0.81 0.14
N LYS A 266 39.72 -1.00 0.34
CA LYS A 266 38.69 -0.88 -0.70
C LYS A 266 37.65 0.17 -0.33
N THR A 267 37.26 0.96 -1.32
CA THR A 267 36.16 1.93 -1.16
C THR A 267 34.93 1.43 -1.88
N VAL A 268 33.81 1.22 -1.17
CA VAL A 268 32.56 0.72 -1.74
C VAL A 268 31.61 1.89 -2.07
N ALA A 269 31.20 1.99 -3.33
CA ALA A 269 30.21 2.97 -3.81
C ALA A 269 28.77 2.51 -3.54
N LYS A 270 28.51 1.21 -3.68
CA LYS A 270 27.18 0.60 -3.54
C LYS A 270 27.32 -0.84 -3.06
N SER A 271 26.53 -1.21 -2.07
CA SER A 271 26.33 -2.59 -1.65
C SER A 271 24.84 -2.82 -1.50
N LYS A 272 24.31 -3.84 -2.17
CA LYS A 272 22.88 -4.14 -2.12
C LYS A 272 22.59 -5.62 -2.34
N ILE A 273 21.44 -6.06 -1.84
CA ILE A 273 20.79 -7.31 -2.21
C ILE A 273 19.57 -6.97 -3.06
N THR A 274 19.37 -7.72 -4.13
CA THR A 274 18.15 -7.69 -4.94
C THR A 274 17.47 -9.04 -4.81
N VAL A 275 16.15 -9.01 -4.58
CA VAL A 275 15.33 -10.21 -4.46
C VAL A 275 14.13 -10.12 -5.38
N ASP A 276 13.90 -11.19 -6.12
CA ASP A 276 12.81 -11.34 -7.06
C ASP A 276 11.79 -12.32 -6.46
N TYR A 277 10.53 -11.90 -6.35
CA TYR A 277 9.42 -12.70 -5.81
C TYR A 277 8.31 -12.86 -6.83
N LEU A 278 7.76 -14.07 -6.96
CA LEU A 278 6.44 -14.29 -7.52
C LEU A 278 5.42 -14.24 -6.37
N GLN A 279 4.38 -13.42 -6.50
CA GLN A 279 3.41 -13.13 -5.45
C GLN A 279 1.98 -13.45 -5.87
N LEU A 280 1.18 -13.87 -4.89
CA LEU A 280 -0.22 -14.20 -4.96
C LEU A 280 -0.95 -13.44 -3.84
N PRO A 281 -1.78 -12.43 -4.17
CA PRO A 281 -2.58 -11.74 -3.18
C PRO A 281 -3.98 -12.34 -3.04
N VAL A 282 -4.58 -12.13 -1.88
CA VAL A 282 -6.03 -12.29 -1.63
C VAL A 282 -6.49 -11.02 -0.93
N LEU A 283 -7.15 -10.14 -1.69
CA LEU A 283 -7.57 -8.81 -1.24
C LEU A 283 -9.09 -8.72 -1.20
N PHE A 284 -9.61 -8.01 -0.21
CA PHE A 284 -10.98 -7.54 -0.19
C PHE A 284 -10.98 -6.07 -0.57
N GLU A 285 -11.64 -5.75 -1.67
CA GLU A 285 -11.64 -4.42 -2.25
C GLU A 285 -13.04 -3.80 -2.22
N TYR A 286 -13.11 -2.59 -1.67
CA TYR A 286 -14.26 -1.71 -1.76
C TYR A 286 -14.02 -0.59 -2.78
N GLN A 287 -15.01 -0.30 -3.61
CA GLN A 287 -15.00 0.74 -4.63
C GLN A 287 -16.19 1.69 -4.43
N ALA A 288 -15.91 2.98 -4.25
CA ALA A 288 -16.92 4.01 -4.16
C ALA A 288 -17.55 4.30 -5.54
N LYS A 289 -18.88 4.27 -5.59
CA LYS A 289 -19.67 4.58 -6.81
C LYS A 289 -20.06 6.03 -6.96
N SER A 290 -19.92 6.82 -5.92
CA SER A 290 -20.17 8.26 -5.91
C SER A 290 -18.85 8.99 -5.78
N LYS A 291 -18.80 10.23 -6.27
CA LYS A 291 -17.61 11.06 -6.10
C LYS A 291 -17.31 11.29 -4.61
N PRO A 292 -16.03 11.28 -4.20
CA PRO A 292 -14.86 10.92 -5.01
C PRO A 292 -14.81 9.40 -5.30
N TYR A 293 -14.47 9.03 -6.54
CA TYR A 293 -14.31 7.62 -6.94
C TYR A 293 -12.99 7.07 -6.39
N PHE A 294 -13.04 6.48 -5.20
CA PHE A 294 -11.91 5.86 -4.54
C PHE A 294 -12.09 4.34 -4.43
N HIS A 295 -10.98 3.64 -4.29
CA HIS A 295 -10.93 2.23 -3.95
C HIS A 295 -10.00 2.01 -2.78
N ILE A 296 -10.33 1.03 -1.96
CA ILE A 296 -9.50 0.54 -0.86
C ILE A 296 -9.50 -0.98 -0.90
N SER A 297 -8.32 -1.57 -0.79
CA SER A 297 -8.12 -3.02 -0.73
C SER A 297 -7.31 -3.36 0.49
N VAL A 298 -7.75 -4.37 1.24
CA VAL A 298 -6.97 -4.93 2.35
C VAL A 298 -6.97 -6.43 2.23
N GLY A 299 -5.83 -7.07 2.48
CA GLY A 299 -5.78 -8.51 2.52
C GLY A 299 -4.40 -9.07 2.76
N ALA A 300 -4.28 -10.38 2.54
CA ALA A 300 -3.03 -11.09 2.69
C ALA A 300 -2.32 -11.20 1.34
N ILE A 301 -1.00 -11.26 1.39
CA ILE A 301 -0.16 -11.57 0.23
C ILE A 301 0.84 -12.65 0.61
N GLY A 302 1.00 -13.62 -0.28
CA GLY A 302 2.01 -14.66 -0.19
C GLY A 302 2.91 -14.63 -1.41
N GLY A 303 4.14 -15.10 -1.28
CA GLY A 303 5.10 -15.10 -2.37
C GLY A 303 6.26 -16.05 -2.14
N VAL A 304 6.90 -16.42 -3.25
CA VAL A 304 8.05 -17.30 -3.31
C VAL A 304 9.18 -16.59 -4.05
N MET A 305 10.38 -16.64 -3.47
CA MET A 305 11.58 -16.10 -4.08
C MET A 305 11.92 -16.92 -5.33
N VAL A 306 12.00 -16.25 -6.47
CA VAL A 306 12.38 -16.84 -7.77
C VAL A 306 13.82 -16.51 -8.16
N GLY A 307 14.39 -15.46 -7.55
CA GLY A 307 15.76 -15.05 -7.81
C GLY A 307 16.31 -14.17 -6.69
N SER A 308 17.62 -14.19 -6.51
CA SER A 308 18.32 -13.24 -5.64
C SER A 308 19.73 -13.01 -6.13
N HIS A 309 20.25 -11.82 -5.85
CA HIS A 309 21.65 -11.51 -6.07
C HIS A 309 22.16 -10.38 -5.18
N ALA A 310 23.41 -10.49 -4.74
CA ALA A 310 24.17 -9.41 -4.14
C ALA A 310 24.95 -8.66 -5.22
N LYS A 311 25.02 -7.34 -5.09
CA LYS A 311 25.87 -6.48 -5.95
C LYS A 311 26.70 -5.54 -5.10
N ILE A 312 28.00 -5.55 -5.36
CA ILE A 312 28.97 -4.63 -4.78
C ILE A 312 29.62 -3.85 -5.92
N LYS A 313 29.60 -2.52 -5.82
CA LYS A 313 30.36 -1.63 -6.70
C LYS A 313 31.43 -0.95 -5.87
N TYR A 314 32.68 -1.16 -6.25
CA TYR A 314 33.85 -0.50 -5.69
C TYR A 314 34.15 0.78 -6.47
N SER A 315 34.50 1.85 -5.76
CA SER A 315 35.11 3.06 -6.37
C SER A 315 36.61 2.88 -6.55
N THR A 316 37.25 2.16 -5.62
CA THR A 316 38.70 1.95 -5.61
C THR A 316 39.01 0.52 -5.17
N PRO A 317 39.58 -0.32 -6.04
CA PRO A 317 39.65 -0.15 -7.50
C PRO A 317 38.23 -0.08 -8.11
N ASP A 318 38.03 0.57 -9.26
CA ASP A 318 36.72 0.58 -9.93
C ASP A 318 36.39 -0.82 -10.45
N LYS A 319 35.47 -1.50 -9.78
CA LYS A 319 35.08 -2.88 -10.07
C LYS A 319 33.64 -3.12 -9.63
N ASN A 320 32.94 -3.97 -10.37
CA ASN A 320 31.64 -4.50 -9.95
C ASN A 320 31.75 -6.00 -9.67
N GLU A 321 31.21 -6.42 -8.54
CA GLU A 321 31.07 -7.82 -8.17
C GLU A 321 29.57 -8.15 -8.03
N LYS A 322 29.17 -9.31 -8.52
CA LYS A 322 27.80 -9.79 -8.47
C LYS A 322 27.80 -11.27 -8.09
N GLU A 323 27.21 -11.58 -6.95
CA GLU A 323 26.97 -12.94 -6.49
C GLU A 323 25.48 -13.26 -6.68
N ARG A 324 25.17 -14.38 -7.34
CA ARG A 324 23.78 -14.83 -7.57
C ARG A 324 23.43 -15.91 -6.55
N SER A 325 22.14 -16.05 -6.27
CA SER A 325 21.59 -17.12 -5.42
C SER A 325 22.07 -17.05 -3.98
N ILE A 326 21.69 -15.98 -3.29
CA ILE A 326 22.00 -15.76 -1.87
C ILE A 326 21.20 -16.74 -1.02
N ASN A 327 21.88 -17.71 -0.41
CA ASN A 327 21.28 -18.79 0.37
C ASN A 327 20.84 -18.36 1.76
N SER A 328 21.38 -17.25 2.27
CA SER A 328 21.02 -16.70 3.59
C SER A 328 19.64 -16.06 3.65
N LEU A 329 19.02 -15.78 2.50
CA LEU A 329 17.68 -15.20 2.43
C LEU A 329 16.59 -16.22 2.71
N TYR A 330 15.53 -15.78 3.39
CA TYR A 330 14.34 -16.59 3.61
C TYR A 330 13.54 -16.68 2.29
N PRO A 331 13.16 -17.89 1.83
CA PRO A 331 12.66 -18.08 0.47
C PRO A 331 11.18 -17.72 0.27
N PHE A 332 10.43 -17.50 1.36
CA PHE A 332 9.00 -17.18 1.31
C PHE A 332 8.76 -15.76 1.79
N LYS A 333 7.75 -15.12 1.22
CA LYS A 333 7.31 -13.80 1.63
C LYS A 333 5.83 -13.86 1.96
N TYR A 334 5.42 -13.41 3.14
CA TYR A 334 4.01 -13.32 3.48
C TYR A 334 3.73 -12.17 4.42
N GLY A 335 2.55 -11.57 4.27
CA GLY A 335 2.21 -10.36 5.01
C GLY A 335 0.81 -9.86 4.76
N LEU A 336 0.53 -8.69 5.33
CA LEU A 336 -0.66 -7.92 5.05
C LEU A 336 -0.33 -6.79 4.07
N VAL A 337 -1.28 -6.50 3.20
CA VAL A 337 -1.20 -5.41 2.24
C VAL A 337 -2.48 -4.59 2.28
N CYS A 338 -2.29 -3.28 2.33
CA CYS A 338 -3.32 -2.27 2.17
C CYS A 338 -3.02 -1.47 0.90
N ARG A 339 -4.04 -1.28 0.06
CA ARG A 339 -3.97 -0.42 -1.13
C ARG A 339 -5.09 0.59 -1.06
N PHE A 340 -4.82 1.84 -1.35
CA PHE A 340 -5.85 2.87 -1.48
C PHE A 340 -5.57 3.74 -2.68
N GLY A 341 -6.59 4.16 -3.40
CA GLY A 341 -6.39 4.91 -4.62
C GLY A 341 -7.62 5.65 -5.11
N ILE A 342 -7.38 6.50 -6.12
CA ILE A 342 -8.40 7.25 -6.84
C ILE A 342 -8.15 7.02 -8.32
N LYS A 343 -9.14 6.45 -9.02
CA LYS A 343 -9.01 6.05 -10.43
C LYS A 343 -7.79 5.13 -10.65
N HIS A 344 -6.79 5.61 -11.38
CA HIS A 344 -5.60 4.83 -11.78
C HIS A 344 -4.42 5.00 -10.83
N LEU A 345 -4.44 6.01 -9.95
CA LEU A 345 -3.38 6.23 -8.97
C LEU A 345 -3.73 5.47 -7.69
N SER A 346 -2.83 4.59 -7.26
CA SER A 346 -2.95 3.88 -5.98
C SER A 346 -1.65 3.95 -5.20
N PHE A 347 -1.79 3.92 -3.88
CA PHE A 347 -0.71 3.76 -2.94
C PHE A 347 -0.83 2.39 -2.29
N THR A 348 0.30 1.76 -2.03
CA THR A 348 0.39 0.44 -1.40
C THR A 348 1.20 0.55 -0.12
N LEU A 349 0.73 -0.10 0.94
CA LEU A 349 1.48 -0.36 2.15
C LEU A 349 1.47 -1.88 2.38
N GLN A 350 2.64 -2.49 2.47
CA GLN A 350 2.77 -3.92 2.68
C GLN A 350 3.74 -4.20 3.84
N TYR A 351 3.23 -4.84 4.88
CA TYR A 351 4.01 -5.28 6.02
C TYR A 351 4.13 -6.80 6.00
N ASN A 352 5.37 -7.29 5.91
CA ASN A 352 5.66 -8.71 5.74
C ASN A 352 6.08 -9.32 7.07
N PHE A 353 5.40 -10.37 7.50
CA PHE A 353 5.70 -11.10 8.72
C PHE A 353 6.81 -12.13 8.52
N SER A 354 7.13 -12.45 7.27
CA SER A 354 8.30 -13.27 6.92
C SER A 354 9.59 -12.48 7.11
N PRO A 355 10.61 -13.03 7.79
CA PRO A 355 11.91 -12.38 7.91
C PRO A 355 12.61 -12.30 6.55
N VAL A 356 13.52 -11.33 6.39
CA VAL A 356 14.37 -11.23 5.19
C VAL A 356 15.38 -12.38 5.13
N PHE A 357 15.95 -12.72 6.29
CA PHE A 357 17.00 -13.72 6.43
C PHE A 357 16.45 -15.00 7.06
N LYS A 358 17.06 -16.14 6.71
CA LYS A 358 16.84 -17.38 7.45
C LYS A 358 17.34 -17.22 8.88
N GLU A 359 16.83 -18.08 9.76
CA GLU A 359 17.24 -18.13 11.16
C GLU A 359 18.77 -18.22 11.28
N ASN A 360 19.36 -17.33 12.08
CA ASN A 360 20.80 -17.22 12.29
C ASN A 360 21.63 -16.98 11.01
N LYS A 361 21.03 -16.41 9.94
CA LYS A 361 21.72 -16.06 8.68
C LYS A 361 21.79 -14.57 8.37
N GLY A 362 21.35 -13.74 9.30
CA GLY A 362 21.33 -12.28 9.21
C GLY A 362 20.49 -11.67 10.34
N PRO A 363 20.25 -10.36 10.33
CA PRO A 363 19.41 -9.71 11.33
C PRO A 363 17.95 -10.22 11.26
N GLU A 364 17.29 -10.29 12.42
CA GLU A 364 15.85 -10.55 12.51
C GLU A 364 15.09 -9.26 12.16
N VAL A 365 14.80 -9.08 10.87
CA VAL A 365 14.11 -7.90 10.34
C VAL A 365 12.99 -8.30 9.39
N LEU A 366 11.92 -7.51 9.43
CA LEU A 366 10.71 -7.70 8.64
C LEU A 366 10.61 -6.61 7.57
N PRO A 367 10.35 -6.94 6.29
CA PRO A 367 10.21 -5.92 5.26
C PRO A 367 8.91 -5.11 5.40
N LEU A 368 9.04 -3.79 5.42
CA LEU A 368 7.96 -2.83 5.25
C LEU A 368 8.12 -2.13 3.90
N GLU A 369 7.06 -2.14 3.08
CA GLU A 369 7.10 -1.67 1.70
C GLU A 369 6.02 -0.64 1.43
N PHE A 370 6.40 0.43 0.74
CA PHE A 370 5.54 1.52 0.32
C PHE A 370 5.55 1.60 -1.19
N GLY A 371 4.38 1.64 -1.82
CA GLY A 371 4.25 1.59 -3.26
C GLY A 371 3.41 2.72 -3.83
N ILE A 372 3.72 3.08 -5.07
CA ILE A 372 2.91 3.98 -5.90
C ILE A 372 2.67 3.30 -7.24
N THR A 373 1.42 3.26 -7.69
CA THR A 373 1.07 2.74 -9.02
C THR A 373 1.47 3.73 -10.10
N LEU A 374 2.33 3.29 -11.02
CA LEU A 374 2.73 4.03 -12.21
C LEU A 374 1.73 3.87 -13.35
N LEU A 375 1.23 2.64 -13.53
CA LEU A 375 0.31 2.29 -14.60
C LEU A 375 -0.67 1.21 -14.12
N SER A 376 -1.96 1.40 -14.34
CA SER A 376 -3.00 0.38 -14.11
C SER A 376 -3.58 -0.11 -15.44
N PHE A 377 -3.91 -1.40 -15.58
CA PHE A 377 -4.42 -1.95 -16.84
C PHE A 377 -5.62 -2.89 -16.71
#